data_AF-A0A1R2B1S1-F1
#
_entry.id   AF-A0A1R2B1S1-F1
#
_cell.length_a   1.000
_cell.length_b   1.000
_cell.length_c   1.000
_cell.angle_alpha   90.00
_cell.angle_beta   90.00
_cell.angle_gamma   90.00
#
_symmetry.space_group_name_H-M   'P 1'
#
loop_
_entity.id
_entity.type
_entity.pdbx_description
1 polymer ?
#
loop_
_entity_poly.entity_id
_entity_poly.type
_entity_poly.pdbx_seq_one_letter_code
_entity_poly.pdbx_strand_id
1 'polypeptide(L)'
;MRSRTAPVDSSNTIRNHLSKIRQARAEVEAKPDDLTPKVTLWRNSIDNLQRELEKQAKYIASLREVSEDPNKVRELRFREALYSVIKDIGEEFKSLVGILKNTTHLSKNSEFASWDLVNLSLRSELSKCIIAGNEGPEQAIAMLRHVYQYRDNILSQILQSFLHKKIVLWMDLGLQSEEYVKGEVLTAWQRILKSQADLGHIPTRCDFIHPKADPNDLKGYIPELISVLSSFTEEFGATVRMIENNFKLHGDSKTSPYVTSLREEIENNKKQIYNLEKELQAARSMLKNPDKRELISINRDVIETNHKLELANANAQRLKIEKINLESKNIECIQNIEDMQTRLKTLNESVFPRLEDLERIQDEIMNELKKIRQDADLLPEMFRNEVKLKKTIREEKLQAEEKMKKVFEELEEARNSRHKLEQERDRKERISLQAIAAKNILDQYLKEANQKLEDQKKIISESNLHIEKLSKDVEHYKSQYLELQEHMYVLNNRINELEDQKKALIDQLKAIGVQSKAHYVHRRLDKN
;
A
#
# COMPACT_ATOMS: atom_id res chain seq x y z
N MET A 1 -6.38 -42.10 22.82
CA MET A 1 -6.68 -40.68 23.07
C MET A 1 -5.37 -39.93 23.29
N ARG A 2 -4.77 -39.39 22.22
CA ARG A 2 -3.65 -38.45 22.30
C ARG A 2 -4.17 -37.08 21.89
N SER A 3 -3.65 -36.04 22.55
CA SER A 3 -4.12 -34.67 22.47
C SER A 3 -4.34 -34.21 21.04
N ARG A 4 -5.58 -33.80 20.73
CA ARG A 4 -5.86 -32.89 19.63
C ARG A 4 -4.92 -31.69 19.80
N THR A 5 -3.92 -31.55 18.95
CA THR A 5 -3.34 -30.24 18.71
C THR A 5 -4.46 -29.43 18.05
N ALA A 6 -5.13 -28.60 18.86
CA ALA A 6 -6.01 -27.56 18.36
C ALA A 6 -5.26 -26.78 17.26
N PRO A 7 -5.94 -26.37 16.17
CA PRO A 7 -5.30 -25.51 15.18
C PRO A 7 -4.78 -24.27 15.93
N VAL A 8 -3.49 -24.00 15.74
CA VAL A 8 -2.72 -22.87 16.29
C VAL A 8 -3.63 -21.66 16.56
N ASP A 9 -3.62 -21.15 17.80
CA ASP A 9 -4.44 -20.05 18.34
C ASP A 9 -4.66 -18.88 17.35
N SER A 10 -5.58 -19.03 16.41
CA SER A 10 -6.00 -17.98 15.48
C SER A 10 -6.58 -16.78 16.25
N SER A 11 -7.19 -17.07 17.40
CA SER A 11 -7.66 -16.08 18.39
C SER A 11 -6.53 -15.18 18.95
N ASN A 12 -5.37 -15.75 19.27
CA ASN A 12 -4.23 -14.96 19.76
C ASN A 12 -3.61 -14.10 18.66
N THR A 13 -3.62 -14.61 17.42
CA THR A 13 -3.10 -13.89 16.25
C THR A 13 -3.97 -12.68 15.91
N ILE A 14 -5.30 -12.84 15.91
CA ILE A 14 -6.26 -11.74 15.68
C ILE A 14 -6.18 -10.70 16.80
N ARG A 15 -6.10 -11.11 18.07
CA ARG A 15 -5.89 -10.18 19.19
C ARG A 15 -4.62 -9.35 19.04
N ASN A 16 -3.52 -9.97 18.59
CA ASN A 16 -2.27 -9.27 18.35
C ASN A 16 -2.36 -8.26 17.21
N HIS A 17 -3.11 -8.56 16.14
CA HIS A 17 -3.36 -7.58 15.07
C HIS A 17 -4.25 -6.43 15.54
N LEU A 18 -5.30 -6.71 16.32
CA LEU A 18 -6.16 -5.68 16.89
C LEU A 18 -5.42 -4.78 17.90
N SER A 19 -4.50 -5.33 18.70
CA SER A 19 -3.69 -4.53 19.62
C SER A 19 -2.74 -3.60 18.86
N LYS A 20 -2.10 -4.09 17.79
CA LYS A 20 -1.26 -3.27 16.90
C LYS A 20 -2.05 -2.16 16.21
N ILE A 21 -3.29 -2.43 15.78
CA ILE A 21 -4.19 -1.42 15.22
C ILE A 21 -4.53 -0.34 16.26
N ARG A 22 -4.87 -0.73 17.49
CA ARG A 22 -5.16 0.21 18.59
C ARG A 22 -3.93 1.06 18.95
N GLN A 23 -2.76 0.44 19.01
CA GLN A 23 -1.51 1.13 19.30
C GLN A 23 -1.16 2.12 18.19
N ALA A 24 -1.23 1.71 16.92
CA ALA A 24 -0.97 2.60 15.80
C ALA A 24 -1.95 3.79 15.77
N ARG A 25 -3.23 3.57 16.11
CA ARG A 25 -4.22 4.64 16.22
C ARG A 25 -3.89 5.64 17.34
N ALA A 26 -3.57 5.15 18.54
CA ALA A 26 -3.19 6.01 19.67
C ALA A 26 -1.92 6.82 19.37
N GLU A 27 -0.96 6.25 18.65
CA GLU A 27 0.29 6.91 18.26
C GLU A 27 0.13 7.94 17.13
N VAL A 28 -0.91 7.81 16.31
CA VAL A 28 -1.33 8.82 15.31
C VAL A 28 -2.05 9.98 16.01
N GLU A 29 -2.92 9.72 16.97
CA GLU A 29 -3.61 10.74 17.76
C GLU A 29 -2.63 11.58 18.62
N ALA A 30 -1.55 10.99 19.12
CA ALA A 30 -0.61 11.66 20.02
C ALA A 30 0.44 12.57 19.33
N LYS A 31 0.78 12.33 18.05
CA LYS A 31 1.84 13.07 17.34
C LYS A 31 1.53 13.22 15.84
N PRO A 32 0.89 14.33 15.41
CA PRO A 32 0.37 14.53 14.05
C PRO A 32 1.41 14.93 12.99
N ASP A 33 2.65 15.28 13.37
CA ASP A 33 3.62 15.86 12.42
C ASP A 33 4.37 14.85 11.56
N ASP A 34 4.25 13.54 11.82
CA ASP A 34 4.92 12.48 11.04
C ASP A 34 3.98 11.27 10.81
N LEU A 35 3.04 11.46 9.87
CA LEU A 35 1.90 10.56 9.62
C LEU A 35 2.22 9.43 8.63
N THR A 36 3.18 9.59 7.73
CA THR A 36 3.38 8.66 6.61
C THR A 36 3.82 7.26 7.02
N PRO A 37 4.80 7.07 7.93
CA PRO A 37 5.22 5.73 8.36
C PRO A 37 4.17 5.04 9.26
N LYS A 38 3.36 5.82 9.96
CA LYS A 38 2.36 5.32 10.90
C LYS A 38 1.08 4.86 10.20
N VAL A 39 0.64 5.62 9.19
CA VAL A 39 -0.49 5.25 8.33
C VAL A 39 -0.18 3.98 7.52
N THR A 40 1.06 3.79 7.06
CA THR A 40 1.46 2.54 6.39
C THR A 40 1.49 1.33 7.33
N LEU A 41 1.96 1.49 8.58
CA LEU A 41 1.90 0.45 9.61
C LEU A 41 0.47 0.04 9.96
N TRP A 42 -0.43 1.02 10.07
CA TRP A 42 -1.86 0.79 10.31
C TRP A 42 -2.51 0.07 9.11
N ARG A 43 -2.24 0.52 7.88
CA ARG A 43 -2.71 -0.12 6.63
C ARG A 43 -2.26 -1.58 6.52
N ASN A 44 -0.97 -1.84 6.76
CA ASN A 44 -0.42 -3.21 6.75
C ASN A 44 -1.08 -4.10 7.81
N SER A 45 -1.44 -3.54 8.96
CA SER A 45 -2.13 -4.28 10.02
C SER A 45 -3.58 -4.62 9.65
N ILE A 46 -4.28 -3.71 8.96
CA ILE A 46 -5.62 -3.93 8.38
C ILE A 46 -5.57 -5.01 7.30
N ASP A 47 -4.63 -4.94 6.35
CA ASP A 47 -4.50 -5.92 5.26
C ASP A 47 -4.18 -7.33 5.79
N ASN A 48 -3.43 -7.42 6.90
CA ASN A 48 -3.16 -8.70 7.56
C ASN A 48 -4.39 -9.25 8.30
N LEU A 49 -5.15 -8.37 8.98
CA LEU A 49 -6.40 -8.76 9.64
C LEU A 49 -7.44 -9.24 8.62
N GLN A 50 -7.55 -8.58 7.47
CA GLN A 50 -8.42 -9.02 6.37
C GLN A 50 -8.04 -10.42 5.88
N ARG A 51 -6.74 -10.70 5.66
CA ARG A 51 -6.28 -12.02 5.22
C ARG A 51 -6.59 -13.13 6.24
N GLU A 52 -6.45 -12.84 7.53
CA GLU A 52 -6.79 -13.83 8.58
C GLU A 52 -8.30 -14.07 8.69
N LEU A 53 -9.11 -13.02 8.54
CA LEU A 53 -10.57 -13.17 8.48
C LEU A 53 -11.01 -13.93 7.21
N GLU A 54 -10.39 -13.72 6.06
CA GLU A 54 -10.66 -14.51 4.86
C GLU A 54 -10.31 -15.99 5.04
N LYS A 55 -9.21 -16.29 5.75
CA LYS A 55 -8.86 -17.68 6.11
C LYS A 55 -9.90 -18.29 7.05
N GLN A 56 -10.35 -17.54 8.05
CA GLN A 56 -11.42 -17.99 8.95
C GLN A 56 -12.73 -18.20 8.19
N ALA A 57 -13.06 -17.34 7.23
CA ALA A 57 -14.30 -17.46 6.44
C ALA A 57 -14.28 -18.71 5.58
N LYS A 58 -13.13 -18.99 4.93
CA LYS A 58 -12.92 -20.26 4.20
C LYS A 58 -13.03 -21.48 5.11
N TYR A 59 -12.52 -21.38 6.33
CA TYR A 59 -12.64 -22.45 7.32
C TYR A 59 -14.09 -22.66 7.76
N ILE A 60 -14.84 -21.61 8.06
CA ILE A 60 -16.28 -21.70 8.40
C ILE A 60 -17.08 -22.25 7.22
N ALA A 61 -16.84 -21.77 5.99
CA ALA A 61 -17.46 -22.30 4.78
C ALA A 61 -17.15 -23.80 4.59
N SER A 62 -15.91 -24.23 4.85
CA SER A 62 -15.56 -25.65 4.79
C SER A 62 -16.26 -26.49 5.87
N LEU A 63 -16.50 -25.92 7.06
CA LEU A 63 -17.31 -26.58 8.10
C LEU A 63 -18.79 -26.69 7.69
N ARG A 64 -19.30 -25.75 6.89
CA ARG A 64 -20.66 -25.76 6.35
C ARG A 64 -20.84 -26.74 5.19
N GLU A 65 -19.90 -26.82 4.25
CA GLU A 65 -19.90 -27.86 3.21
C GLU A 65 -19.82 -29.28 3.80
N VAL A 66 -19.08 -29.42 4.91
CA VAL A 66 -19.05 -30.63 5.73
C VAL A 66 -20.44 -30.89 6.37
N SER A 67 -21.19 -29.88 6.71
CA SER A 67 -22.45 -30.05 7.44
C SER A 67 -23.68 -30.38 6.57
N GLU A 68 -23.65 -30.03 5.28
CA GLU A 68 -24.78 -30.21 4.35
C GLU A 68 -24.82 -31.60 3.68
N ASP A 69 -23.71 -32.34 3.67
CA ASP A 69 -23.66 -33.72 3.16
C ASP A 69 -22.81 -34.64 4.06
N PRO A 70 -23.42 -35.48 4.91
CA PRO A 70 -22.70 -36.37 5.82
C PRO A 70 -21.77 -37.35 5.10
N ASN A 71 -21.98 -37.61 3.81
CA ASN A 71 -21.07 -38.44 3.01
C ASN A 71 -19.76 -37.70 2.68
N LYS A 72 -19.81 -36.38 2.44
CA LYS A 72 -18.61 -35.56 2.20
C LYS A 72 -17.73 -35.42 3.43
N VAL A 73 -18.32 -35.40 4.64
CA VAL A 73 -17.54 -35.46 5.91
C VAL A 73 -16.80 -36.76 6.05
N ARG A 74 -17.49 -37.87 5.77
CA ARG A 74 -16.87 -39.20 5.82
C ARG A 74 -15.75 -39.30 4.80
N GLU A 75 -15.94 -38.74 3.62
CA GLU A 75 -14.94 -38.72 2.56
C GLU A 75 -13.73 -37.83 2.91
N LEU A 76 -13.95 -36.61 3.41
CA LEU A 76 -12.88 -35.73 3.90
C LEU A 76 -12.10 -36.37 5.04
N ARG A 77 -12.78 -36.92 6.05
CA ARG A 77 -12.12 -37.63 7.17
C ARG A 77 -11.39 -38.87 6.70
N PHE A 78 -11.96 -39.61 5.74
CA PHE A 78 -11.29 -40.76 5.12
C PHE A 78 -10.03 -40.32 4.39
N ARG A 79 -10.08 -39.24 3.61
CA ARG A 79 -8.92 -38.67 2.90
C ARG A 79 -7.84 -38.17 3.86
N GLU A 80 -8.22 -37.48 4.94
CA GLU A 80 -7.29 -37.05 5.99
C GLU A 80 -6.64 -38.24 6.69
N ALA A 81 -7.42 -39.25 7.06
CA ALA A 81 -6.91 -40.48 7.68
C ALA A 81 -6.00 -41.25 6.72
N LEU A 82 -6.39 -41.38 5.45
CA LEU A 82 -5.62 -42.01 4.38
C LEU A 82 -4.29 -41.28 4.18
N TYR A 83 -4.30 -39.94 4.12
CA TYR A 83 -3.09 -39.15 3.98
C TYR A 83 -2.14 -39.32 5.18
N SER A 84 -2.68 -39.37 6.40
CA SER A 84 -1.88 -39.65 7.60
C SER A 84 -1.21 -41.03 7.51
N VAL A 85 -1.97 -42.06 7.15
CA VAL A 85 -1.44 -43.43 7.00
C VAL A 85 -0.38 -43.51 5.90
N ILE A 86 -0.62 -42.90 4.74
CA ILE A 86 0.32 -42.87 3.62
C ILE A 86 1.61 -42.14 4.01
N LYS A 87 1.50 -41.04 4.75
CA LYS A 87 2.66 -40.30 5.26
C LYS A 87 3.48 -41.15 6.21
N ASP A 88 2.83 -41.84 7.14
CA ASP A 88 3.50 -42.71 8.11
C ASP A 88 4.23 -43.85 7.37
N ILE A 89 3.55 -44.54 6.43
CA ILE A 89 4.17 -45.58 5.59
C ILE A 89 5.32 -45.00 4.74
N GLY A 90 5.22 -43.75 4.29
CA GLY A 90 6.30 -43.08 3.56
C GLY A 90 7.58 -42.93 4.37
N GLU A 91 7.48 -42.57 5.65
CA GLU A 91 8.63 -42.53 6.56
C GLU A 91 9.11 -43.94 6.93
N GLU A 92 8.19 -44.91 7.04
CA GLU A 92 8.54 -46.33 7.20
C GLU A 92 9.40 -46.83 6.02
N PHE A 93 8.97 -46.62 4.78
CA PHE A 93 9.72 -47.02 3.59
C PHE A 93 11.09 -46.37 3.53
N LYS A 94 11.17 -45.08 3.83
CA LYS A 94 12.46 -44.37 3.87
C LYS A 94 13.43 -45.01 4.87
N SER A 95 12.91 -45.40 6.03
CA SER A 95 13.69 -46.08 7.08
C SER A 95 14.12 -47.48 6.63
N LEU A 96 13.20 -48.26 6.08
CA LEU A 96 13.46 -49.60 5.58
C LEU A 96 14.46 -49.62 4.42
N VAL A 97 14.36 -48.67 3.48
CA VAL A 97 15.33 -48.50 2.39
C VAL A 97 16.71 -48.11 2.95
N GLY A 98 16.75 -47.31 4.02
CA GLY A 98 17.98 -47.03 4.75
C GLY A 98 18.67 -48.29 5.28
N ILE A 99 17.90 -49.20 5.88
CA ILE A 99 18.41 -50.50 6.35
C ILE A 99 18.86 -51.38 5.17
N LEU A 100 18.07 -51.46 4.10
CA LEU A 100 18.42 -52.21 2.89
C LEU A 100 19.73 -51.71 2.26
N LYS A 101 19.93 -50.40 2.17
CA LYS A 101 21.17 -49.80 1.65
C LYS A 101 22.43 -50.28 2.39
N ASN A 102 22.30 -50.57 3.68
CA ASN A 102 23.41 -51.03 4.52
C ASN A 102 23.60 -52.56 4.51
N THR A 103 22.56 -53.32 4.16
CA THR A 103 22.53 -54.77 4.28
C THR A 103 22.54 -55.52 2.96
N THR A 104 22.11 -54.87 1.87
CA THR A 104 22.03 -55.41 0.51
C THR A 104 22.87 -54.56 -0.45
N HIS A 105 22.97 -55.02 -1.70
CA HIS A 105 23.58 -54.26 -2.78
C HIS A 105 22.63 -54.19 -3.98
N LEU A 106 22.62 -53.06 -4.68
CA LEU A 106 21.90 -52.93 -5.95
C LEU A 106 22.71 -53.62 -7.04
N SER A 107 22.19 -54.74 -7.53
CA SER A 107 22.80 -55.48 -8.63
C SER A 107 22.67 -54.68 -9.94
N LYS A 108 23.57 -54.92 -10.90
CA LYS A 108 23.49 -54.27 -12.23
C LYS A 108 22.29 -54.72 -13.05
N ASN A 109 21.65 -55.82 -12.66
CA ASN A 109 20.42 -56.36 -13.24
C ASN A 109 19.18 -55.85 -12.49
N SER A 110 19.34 -55.03 -11.46
CA SER A 110 18.23 -54.36 -10.80
C SER A 110 17.57 -53.37 -11.75
N GLU A 111 16.25 -53.24 -11.64
CA GLU A 111 15.46 -52.25 -12.38
C GLU A 111 15.85 -50.80 -12.01
N PHE A 112 16.59 -50.60 -10.91
CA PHE A 112 16.98 -49.28 -10.41
C PHE A 112 18.49 -49.06 -10.43
N ALA A 113 18.90 -47.93 -10.98
CA ALA A 113 20.30 -47.51 -11.02
C ALA A 113 20.81 -46.93 -9.68
N SER A 114 19.91 -46.53 -8.77
CA SER A 114 20.27 -45.96 -7.47
C SER A 114 19.21 -46.20 -6.40
N TRP A 115 19.61 -46.13 -5.13
CA TRP A 115 18.71 -46.23 -3.98
C TRP A 115 17.71 -45.06 -3.92
N ASP A 116 18.05 -43.91 -4.50
CA ASP A 116 17.14 -42.78 -4.62
C ASP A 116 16.00 -43.07 -5.60
N LEU A 117 16.29 -43.78 -6.69
CA LEU A 117 15.26 -44.25 -7.63
C LEU A 117 14.36 -45.32 -6.99
N VAL A 118 14.91 -46.19 -6.13
CA VAL A 118 14.09 -47.13 -5.34
C VAL A 118 13.12 -46.37 -4.42
N ASN A 119 13.63 -45.37 -3.68
CA ASN A 119 12.79 -44.50 -2.83
C ASN A 119 11.73 -43.76 -3.65
N LEU A 120 12.09 -43.22 -4.81
CA LEU A 120 11.17 -42.51 -5.69
C LEU A 120 10.07 -43.46 -6.21
N SER A 121 10.42 -44.69 -6.57
CA SER A 121 9.46 -45.71 -6.99
C SER A 121 8.44 -46.00 -5.90
N LEU A 122 8.89 -46.25 -4.66
CA LEU A 122 7.99 -46.51 -3.53
C LEU A 122 7.10 -45.29 -3.20
N ARG A 123 7.65 -44.08 -3.29
CA ARG A 123 6.87 -42.83 -3.14
C ARG A 123 5.85 -42.65 -4.26
N SER A 124 6.18 -43.06 -5.48
CA SER A 124 5.25 -43.05 -6.60
C SER A 124 4.08 -43.99 -6.33
N GLU A 125 4.33 -45.19 -5.79
CA GLU A 125 3.27 -46.13 -5.40
C GLU A 125 2.38 -45.57 -4.28
N LEU A 126 2.97 -44.92 -3.27
CA LEU A 126 2.20 -44.21 -2.23
C LEU A 126 1.35 -43.07 -2.80
N SER A 127 1.87 -42.35 -3.80
CA SER A 127 1.13 -41.27 -4.47
C SER A 127 -0.07 -41.80 -5.24
N LYS A 128 0.05 -42.99 -5.85
CA LYS A 128 -1.08 -43.68 -6.49
C LYS A 128 -2.19 -44.02 -5.49
N CYS A 129 -1.86 -44.34 -4.23
CA CYS A 129 -2.88 -44.54 -3.19
C CYS A 129 -3.67 -43.26 -2.88
N ILE A 130 -3.02 -42.08 -2.87
CA ILE A 130 -3.70 -40.80 -2.66
C ILE A 130 -4.66 -40.52 -3.82
N ILE A 131 -4.20 -40.76 -5.06
CA ILE A 131 -5.03 -40.58 -6.26
C ILE A 131 -6.23 -41.53 -6.24
N ALA A 132 -6.02 -42.82 -5.95
CA ALA A 132 -7.09 -43.80 -5.80
C ALA A 132 -8.08 -43.44 -4.67
N GLY A 133 -7.62 -42.75 -3.62
CA GLY A 133 -8.49 -42.23 -2.56
C GLY A 133 -9.43 -41.11 -3.00
N ASN A 134 -9.15 -40.44 -4.12
CA ASN A 134 -10.10 -39.51 -4.73
C ASN A 134 -11.17 -40.22 -5.56
N GLU A 135 -10.90 -41.46 -6.00
CA GLU A 135 -11.82 -42.27 -6.81
C GLU A 135 -12.75 -43.11 -5.91
N GLY A 136 -12.34 -43.43 -4.68
CA GLY A 136 -13.21 -43.98 -3.64
C GLY A 136 -12.48 -44.77 -2.55
N PRO A 137 -13.16 -45.11 -1.44
CA PRO A 137 -12.54 -45.80 -0.31
C PRO A 137 -12.10 -47.23 -0.65
N GLU A 138 -12.85 -47.95 -1.48
CA GLU A 138 -12.52 -49.33 -1.87
C GLU A 138 -11.22 -49.40 -2.69
N GLN A 139 -11.06 -48.49 -3.64
CA GLN A 139 -9.86 -48.39 -4.47
C GLN A 139 -8.65 -47.94 -3.64
N ALA A 140 -8.83 -46.98 -2.72
CA ALA A 140 -7.79 -46.62 -1.76
C ALA A 140 -7.36 -47.79 -0.88
N ILE A 141 -8.30 -48.60 -0.38
CA ILE A 141 -7.99 -49.79 0.44
C ILE A 141 -7.24 -50.84 -0.39
N ALA A 142 -7.65 -51.09 -1.63
CA ALA A 142 -6.97 -52.02 -2.53
C ALA A 142 -5.51 -51.57 -2.79
N MET A 143 -5.31 -50.27 -3.06
CA MET A 143 -3.98 -49.71 -3.26
C MET A 143 -3.15 -49.68 -1.96
N LEU A 144 -3.76 -49.42 -0.80
CA LEU A 144 -3.09 -49.55 0.50
C LEU A 144 -2.60 -50.98 0.74
N ARG A 145 -3.40 -52.00 0.43
CA ARG A 145 -2.96 -53.40 0.53
C ARG A 145 -1.75 -53.67 -0.34
N HIS A 146 -1.76 -53.17 -1.57
CA HIS A 146 -0.64 -53.25 -2.50
C HIS A 146 0.64 -52.59 -1.92
N VAL A 147 0.50 -51.43 -1.30
CA VAL A 147 1.59 -50.75 -0.58
C VAL A 147 2.12 -51.57 0.61
N TYR A 148 1.24 -52.18 1.41
CA TYR A 148 1.67 -53.05 2.51
C TYR A 148 2.40 -54.31 2.01
N GLN A 149 2.04 -54.86 0.86
CA GLN A 149 2.80 -55.96 0.26
C GLN A 149 4.23 -55.54 -0.13
N TYR A 150 4.40 -54.32 -0.67
CA TYR A 150 5.75 -53.78 -0.91
C TYR A 150 6.56 -53.69 0.39
N ARG A 151 5.94 -53.24 1.48
CA ARG A 151 6.56 -53.17 2.82
C ARG A 151 7.00 -54.53 3.31
N ASP A 152 6.12 -55.52 3.24
CA ASP A 152 6.42 -56.86 3.76
C ASP A 152 7.50 -57.57 2.93
N ASN A 153 7.52 -57.34 1.62
CA ASN A 153 8.59 -57.82 0.75
C ASN A 153 9.95 -57.18 1.09
N ILE A 154 9.96 -55.88 1.37
CA ILE A 154 11.17 -55.17 1.82
C ILE A 154 11.64 -55.73 3.16
N LEU A 155 10.73 -55.92 4.12
CA LEU A 155 11.03 -56.52 5.42
C LEU A 155 11.61 -57.94 5.28
N SER A 156 11.02 -58.76 4.41
CA SER A 156 11.52 -60.12 4.14
C SER A 156 12.94 -60.08 3.59
N GLN A 157 13.26 -59.15 2.68
CA GLN A 157 14.60 -58.98 2.15
C GLN A 157 15.61 -58.51 3.20
N ILE A 158 15.22 -57.64 4.12
CA ILE A 158 16.05 -57.23 5.26
C ILE A 158 16.36 -58.43 6.16
N LEU A 159 15.37 -59.26 6.47
CA LEU A 159 15.59 -60.45 7.30
C LEU A 159 16.48 -61.49 6.59
N GLN A 160 16.28 -61.68 5.29
CA GLN A 160 17.14 -62.54 4.47
C GLN A 160 18.57 -62.01 4.40
N SER A 161 18.78 -60.70 4.33
CA SER A 161 20.11 -60.10 4.30
C SER A 161 20.86 -60.24 5.64
N PHE A 162 20.16 -60.16 6.78
CA PHE A 162 20.75 -60.50 8.08
C PHE A 162 21.12 -61.98 8.17
N LEU A 163 20.23 -62.86 7.73
CA LEU A 163 20.50 -64.30 7.72
C LEU A 163 21.71 -64.63 6.83
N HIS A 164 21.80 -64.00 5.65
CA HIS A 164 22.95 -64.12 4.77
C HIS A 164 24.24 -63.70 5.46
N LYS A 165 24.29 -62.49 6.03
CA LYS A 165 25.49 -62.00 6.75
C LYS A 165 25.90 -62.95 7.89
N LYS A 166 24.93 -63.47 8.64
CA LYS A 166 25.17 -64.44 9.70
C LYS A 166 25.77 -65.74 9.17
N ILE A 167 25.22 -66.30 8.09
CA ILE A 167 25.72 -67.54 7.48
C ILE A 167 27.12 -67.33 6.90
N VAL A 168 27.35 -66.21 6.21
CA VAL A 168 28.67 -65.86 5.68
C VAL A 168 29.70 -65.79 6.81
N LEU A 169 29.36 -65.15 7.93
CA LEU A 169 30.22 -65.13 9.11
C LEU A 169 30.47 -66.55 9.67
N TRP A 170 29.47 -67.42 9.68
CA TRP A 170 29.66 -68.82 10.09
C TRP A 170 30.62 -69.57 9.17
N MET A 171 30.50 -69.37 7.85
CA MET A 171 31.42 -69.93 6.87
C MET A 171 32.85 -69.42 7.09
N ASP A 172 33.00 -68.12 7.40
CA ASP A 172 34.31 -67.49 7.65
C ASP A 172 34.96 -68.00 8.95
N LEU A 173 34.14 -68.34 9.94
CA LEU A 173 34.59 -68.99 11.18
C LEU A 173 34.80 -70.51 11.05
N GLY A 174 34.53 -71.09 9.88
CA GLY A 174 34.70 -72.53 9.63
C GLY A 174 33.69 -73.41 10.35
N LEU A 175 32.53 -72.87 10.77
CA LEU A 175 31.48 -73.64 11.42
C LEU A 175 30.78 -74.53 10.37
N GLN A 176 30.92 -75.85 10.50
CA GLN A 176 30.31 -76.82 9.58
C GLN A 176 28.83 -77.08 9.90
N SER A 177 28.03 -77.28 8.85
CA SER A 177 26.57 -77.04 8.82
C SER A 177 25.67 -78.18 9.30
N GLU A 178 26.20 -79.33 9.73
CA GLU A 178 25.38 -80.54 9.86
C GLU A 178 24.38 -80.54 11.03
N GLU A 179 24.66 -79.83 12.13
CA GLU A 179 23.78 -79.84 13.32
C GLU A 179 22.74 -78.72 13.39
N TYR A 180 22.92 -77.61 12.65
CA TYR A 180 22.16 -76.36 12.88
C TYR A 180 21.34 -75.85 11.69
N VAL A 181 21.35 -76.55 10.54
CA VAL A 181 20.83 -76.00 9.28
C VAL A 181 19.54 -76.73 8.86
N LYS A 182 18.38 -76.18 9.25
CA LYS A 182 17.05 -76.59 8.76
C LYS A 182 16.29 -75.39 8.17
N GLY A 183 15.38 -75.67 7.24
CA GLY A 183 14.46 -74.68 6.67
C GLY A 183 15.15 -73.54 5.93
N GLU A 184 14.77 -72.29 6.23
CA GLU A 184 15.28 -71.07 5.57
C GLU A 184 16.80 -70.89 5.66
N VAL A 185 17.44 -71.39 6.71
CA VAL A 185 18.91 -71.35 6.85
C VAL A 185 19.56 -72.21 5.77
N LEU A 186 19.00 -73.38 5.46
CA LEU A 186 19.50 -74.26 4.39
C LEU A 186 19.30 -73.61 3.02
N THR A 187 18.14 -73.00 2.81
CA THR A 187 17.83 -72.27 1.58
C THR A 187 18.81 -71.12 1.36
N ALA A 188 19.07 -70.32 2.40
CA ALA A 188 20.03 -69.22 2.33
C ALA A 188 21.47 -69.74 2.13
N TRP A 189 21.87 -70.82 2.80
CA TRP A 189 23.17 -71.45 2.61
C TRP A 189 23.37 -71.96 1.17
N GLN A 190 22.36 -72.65 0.61
CA GLN A 190 22.40 -73.10 -0.78
C GLN A 190 22.43 -71.94 -1.77
N ARG A 191 21.72 -70.84 -1.49
CA ARG A 191 21.82 -69.61 -2.30
C ARG A 191 23.23 -69.03 -2.26
N ILE A 192 23.85 -68.96 -1.08
CA ILE A 192 25.22 -68.46 -0.93
C ILE A 192 26.21 -69.33 -1.70
N LEU A 193 26.11 -70.66 -1.59
CA LEU A 193 26.96 -71.59 -2.34
C LEU A 193 26.75 -71.49 -3.85
N LYS A 194 25.49 -71.31 -4.29
CA LYS A 194 25.18 -71.07 -5.69
C LYS A 194 25.80 -69.75 -6.17
N SER A 195 25.63 -68.66 -5.42
CA SER A 195 26.27 -67.37 -5.73
C SER A 195 27.79 -67.48 -5.72
N GLN A 196 28.38 -68.30 -4.85
CA GLN A 196 29.81 -68.59 -4.86
C GLN A 196 30.24 -69.33 -6.13
N ALA A 197 29.46 -70.31 -6.60
CA ALA A 197 29.73 -71.00 -7.86
C ALA A 197 29.61 -70.05 -9.06
N ASP A 198 28.57 -69.19 -9.07
CA ASP A 198 28.28 -68.27 -10.17
C ASP A 198 29.30 -67.11 -10.21
N LEU A 199 29.59 -66.49 -9.06
CA LEU A 199 30.46 -65.33 -8.94
C LEU A 199 31.91 -65.70 -8.65
N GLY A 200 32.25 -66.98 -8.43
CA GLY A 200 33.58 -67.44 -8.05
C GLY A 200 34.09 -66.94 -6.68
N HIS A 201 33.23 -66.33 -5.88
CA HIS A 201 33.50 -65.89 -4.50
C HIS A 201 32.18 -65.74 -3.74
N ILE A 202 32.22 -65.83 -2.41
CA ILE A 202 31.03 -65.63 -1.57
C ILE A 202 30.75 -64.12 -1.48
N PRO A 203 29.56 -63.65 -1.90
CA PRO A 203 29.23 -62.23 -1.84
C PRO A 203 29.00 -61.79 -0.40
N THR A 204 29.50 -60.61 -0.06
CA THR A 204 29.36 -60.01 1.28
C THR A 204 27.91 -59.56 1.59
N ARG A 205 27.13 -59.24 0.56
CA ARG A 205 25.74 -58.75 0.67
C ARG A 205 24.83 -59.44 -0.33
N CYS A 206 23.57 -59.63 0.02
CA CYS A 206 22.56 -60.09 -0.94
C CYS A 206 22.27 -59.04 -2.00
N ASP A 207 21.83 -59.48 -3.17
CA ASP A 207 21.21 -58.63 -4.18
C ASP A 207 19.88 -58.07 -3.67
N PHE A 208 19.65 -56.77 -3.92
CA PHE A 208 18.32 -56.18 -3.79
C PHE A 208 17.42 -56.64 -4.93
N ILE A 209 16.22 -57.13 -4.59
CA ILE A 209 15.19 -57.54 -5.53
C ILE A 209 14.07 -56.50 -5.43
N HIS A 210 13.63 -55.94 -6.57
CA HIS A 210 12.48 -55.03 -6.51
C HIS A 210 11.28 -55.78 -5.92
N PRO A 211 10.67 -55.29 -4.82
CA PRO A 211 9.49 -55.94 -4.27
C PRO A 211 8.41 -55.99 -5.36
N LYS A 212 7.74 -57.13 -5.51
CA LYS A 212 6.64 -57.31 -6.47
C LYS A 212 5.38 -57.59 -5.68
N ALA A 213 4.30 -56.89 -6.01
CA ALA A 213 3.01 -57.19 -5.40
C ALA A 213 2.51 -58.54 -5.92
N ASP A 214 2.46 -59.54 -5.04
CA ASP A 214 1.73 -60.77 -5.30
C ASP A 214 0.35 -60.63 -4.64
N PRO A 215 -0.75 -60.63 -5.41
CA PRO A 215 -2.10 -60.51 -4.85
C PRO A 215 -2.45 -61.60 -3.83
N ASN A 216 -1.70 -62.71 -3.78
CA ASN A 216 -1.97 -63.84 -2.89
C ASN A 216 -1.13 -63.87 -1.59
N ASP A 217 -0.09 -63.05 -1.46
CA ASP A 217 0.79 -63.06 -0.27
C ASP A 217 0.49 -61.84 0.63
N LEU A 218 -0.52 -61.99 1.49
CA LEU A 218 -0.86 -61.01 2.54
C LEU A 218 -0.25 -61.47 3.86
N LYS A 219 0.86 -60.83 4.26
CA LYS A 219 1.44 -60.99 5.59
C LYS A 219 0.92 -59.88 6.50
N GLY A 220 0.82 -60.18 7.79
CA GLY A 220 0.16 -59.30 8.77
C GLY A 220 0.99 -58.06 9.11
N TYR A 221 0.32 -56.94 9.35
CA TYR A 221 0.94 -55.73 9.87
C TYR A 221 1.39 -55.93 11.33
N ILE A 222 2.68 -55.76 11.58
CA ILE A 222 3.26 -55.72 12.94
C ILE A 222 3.64 -54.26 13.25
N PRO A 223 2.94 -53.59 14.20
CA PRO A 223 3.32 -52.26 14.67
C PRO A 223 4.71 -52.26 15.31
N GLU A 224 5.42 -51.12 15.26
CA GLU A 224 6.71 -50.88 15.95
C GLU A 224 7.91 -51.72 15.47
N LEU A 225 7.71 -52.63 14.51
CA LEU A 225 8.75 -53.51 13.98
C LEU A 225 9.97 -52.74 13.43
N ILE A 226 9.78 -51.54 12.88
CA ILE A 226 10.89 -50.75 12.29
C ILE A 226 11.84 -50.19 13.34
N SER A 227 11.32 -49.78 14.50
CA SER A 227 12.15 -49.33 15.63
C SER A 227 13.01 -50.48 16.14
N VAL A 228 12.38 -51.65 16.32
CA VAL A 228 13.07 -52.89 16.71
C VAL A 228 14.11 -53.30 15.66
N LEU A 229 13.76 -53.26 14.37
CA LEU A 229 14.67 -53.62 13.29
C LEU A 229 15.83 -52.66 13.15
N SER A 230 15.63 -51.35 13.30
CA SER A 230 16.72 -50.36 13.25
C SER A 230 17.72 -50.61 14.38
N SER A 231 17.25 -50.72 15.61
CA SER A 231 18.10 -51.04 16.77
C SER A 231 18.79 -52.40 16.61
N PHE A 232 18.06 -53.41 16.14
CA PHE A 232 18.63 -54.72 15.84
C PHE A 232 19.70 -54.65 14.75
N THR A 233 19.51 -53.83 13.71
CA THR A 233 20.49 -53.66 12.61
C THR A 233 21.81 -53.12 13.15
N GLU A 234 21.74 -52.10 14.01
CA GLU A 234 22.91 -51.46 14.61
C GLU A 234 23.65 -52.42 15.55
N GLU A 235 22.93 -53.06 16.47
CA GLU A 235 23.48 -54.03 17.42
C GLU A 235 24.02 -55.28 16.72
N PHE A 236 23.31 -55.78 15.70
CA PHE A 236 23.77 -56.89 14.87
C PHE A 236 25.06 -56.52 14.15
N GLY A 237 25.13 -55.33 13.53
CA GLY A 237 26.34 -54.83 12.88
C GLY A 237 27.51 -54.65 13.86
N ALA A 238 27.25 -54.13 15.06
CA ALA A 238 28.24 -54.02 16.13
C ALA A 238 28.75 -55.39 16.59
N THR A 239 27.85 -56.35 16.78
CA THR A 239 28.17 -57.73 17.17
C THR A 239 29.00 -58.43 16.10
N VAL A 240 28.62 -58.30 14.82
CA VAL A 240 29.40 -58.83 13.70
C VAL A 240 30.81 -58.26 13.70
N ARG A 241 30.96 -56.92 13.80
CA ARG A 241 32.29 -56.28 13.88
C ARG A 241 33.09 -56.73 15.09
N MET A 242 32.45 -56.89 16.25
CA MET A 242 33.10 -57.39 17.46
C MET A 242 33.63 -58.82 17.27
N ILE A 243 32.83 -59.70 16.67
CA ILE A 243 33.26 -61.06 16.34
C ILE A 243 34.42 -61.00 15.35
N GLU A 244 34.28 -60.25 14.26
CA GLU A 244 35.35 -60.09 13.26
C GLU A 244 36.66 -59.59 13.89
N ASN A 245 36.60 -58.60 14.78
CA ASN A 245 37.77 -58.07 15.48
C ASN A 245 38.38 -59.09 16.45
N ASN A 246 37.55 -59.79 17.24
CA ASN A 246 38.01 -60.78 18.21
C ASN A 246 38.68 -62.00 17.55
N PHE A 247 38.18 -62.42 16.39
CA PHE A 247 38.77 -63.50 15.60
C PHE A 247 39.84 -63.00 14.62
N LYS A 248 40.24 -61.72 14.72
CA LYS A 248 41.26 -61.07 13.88
C LYS A 248 41.01 -61.24 12.38
N LEU A 249 39.74 -61.20 11.97
CA LEU A 249 39.36 -61.27 10.56
C LEU A 249 39.80 -60.01 9.78
N HIS A 250 40.20 -58.93 10.47
CA HIS A 250 40.66 -57.65 9.90
C HIS A 250 42.11 -57.25 10.23
N GLY A 251 42.99 -58.16 10.66
CA GLY A 251 44.34 -57.83 11.14
C GLY A 251 45.50 -58.11 10.17
N ASP A 252 46.47 -57.18 10.09
CA ASP A 252 47.73 -57.23 9.29
C ASP A 252 48.74 -58.34 9.65
N SER A 253 48.35 -59.37 10.41
CA SER A 253 49.26 -60.44 10.84
C SER A 253 48.77 -61.81 10.41
N LYS A 254 49.40 -62.31 9.33
CA LYS A 254 49.55 -63.69 8.82
C LYS A 254 48.65 -64.81 9.39
N THR A 255 48.06 -65.54 8.43
CA THR A 255 47.46 -66.88 8.49
C THR A 255 46.12 -67.04 9.22
N SER A 256 45.16 -66.18 8.88
CA SER A 256 43.71 -66.45 8.90
C SER A 256 43.14 -65.90 7.59
N PRO A 257 42.16 -66.53 6.92
CA PRO A 257 41.79 -66.14 5.57
C PRO A 257 41.16 -64.75 5.58
N TYR A 258 41.80 -63.84 4.86
CA TYR A 258 41.51 -62.40 4.71
C TYR A 258 40.18 -62.15 3.98
N VAL A 259 39.06 -62.56 4.55
CA VAL A 259 37.91 -62.88 3.70
C VAL A 259 37.04 -61.67 3.36
N THR A 260 36.78 -60.70 4.25
CA THR A 260 35.91 -59.55 3.92
C THR A 260 36.61 -58.47 3.09
N SER A 261 37.84 -58.09 3.45
CA SER A 261 38.63 -57.11 2.69
C SER A 261 38.99 -57.63 1.28
N LEU A 262 39.41 -58.90 1.14
CA LEU A 262 39.65 -59.48 -0.19
C LEU A 262 38.34 -59.78 -0.94
N ARG A 263 37.23 -60.12 -0.28
CA ARG A 263 35.93 -60.24 -0.98
C ARG A 263 35.50 -58.88 -1.54
N GLU A 264 35.59 -57.79 -0.78
CA GLU A 264 35.26 -56.45 -1.27
C GLU A 264 36.23 -56.01 -2.40
N GLU A 265 37.51 -56.35 -2.31
CA GLU A 265 38.51 -56.05 -3.35
C GLU A 265 38.30 -56.90 -4.63
N ILE A 266 37.98 -58.20 -4.48
CA ILE A 266 37.57 -59.09 -5.58
C ILE A 266 36.24 -58.61 -6.20
N GLU A 267 35.27 -58.19 -5.39
CA GLU A 267 34.00 -57.64 -5.88
C GLU A 267 34.23 -56.35 -6.69
N ASN A 268 35.15 -55.48 -6.25
CA ASN A 268 35.52 -54.26 -6.98
C ASN A 268 36.23 -54.59 -8.31
N ASN A 269 37.20 -55.51 -8.30
CA ASN A 269 37.90 -55.95 -9.51
C ASN A 269 36.95 -56.69 -10.47
N LYS A 270 36.03 -57.52 -9.96
CA LYS A 270 34.99 -58.17 -10.76
C LYS A 270 33.94 -57.19 -11.28
N LYS A 271 33.61 -56.11 -10.57
CA LYS A 271 32.75 -55.05 -11.11
C LYS A 271 33.39 -54.37 -12.32
N GLN A 272 34.71 -54.20 -12.32
CA GLN A 272 35.46 -53.69 -13.48
C GLN A 272 35.50 -54.70 -14.62
N ILE A 273 35.83 -55.97 -14.36
CA ILE A 273 35.78 -57.06 -15.36
C ILE A 273 34.36 -57.19 -15.94
N TYR A 274 33.33 -57.10 -15.11
CA TYR A 274 31.95 -57.19 -15.55
C TYR A 274 31.51 -55.98 -16.38
N ASN A 275 32.02 -54.77 -16.14
CA ASN A 275 31.73 -53.65 -17.04
C ASN A 275 32.28 -53.94 -18.45
N LEU A 276 33.47 -54.53 -18.51
CA LEU A 276 34.08 -54.99 -19.77
C LEU A 276 33.34 -56.20 -20.37
N GLU A 277 32.85 -57.13 -19.55
CA GLU A 277 32.01 -58.24 -20.02
C GLU A 277 30.60 -57.79 -20.42
N LYS A 278 30.02 -56.74 -19.82
CA LYS A 278 28.72 -56.18 -20.24
C LYS A 278 28.80 -55.54 -21.62
N GLU A 279 29.94 -54.93 -21.94
CA GLU A 279 30.27 -54.52 -23.31
C GLU A 279 30.43 -55.74 -24.23
N LEU A 280 31.06 -56.82 -23.76
CA LEU A 280 31.23 -58.09 -24.49
C LEU A 280 29.91 -58.89 -24.64
N GLN A 281 28.99 -58.77 -23.71
CA GLN A 281 27.74 -59.53 -23.64
C GLN A 281 26.58 -58.78 -24.31
N ALA A 282 26.63 -57.45 -24.40
CA ALA A 282 25.86 -56.68 -25.39
C ALA A 282 26.16 -57.13 -26.83
N ALA A 283 27.36 -57.67 -27.08
CA ALA A 283 27.70 -58.33 -28.34
C ALA A 283 27.27 -59.82 -28.41
N ARG A 284 26.96 -60.48 -27.28
CA ARG A 284 26.55 -61.90 -27.23
C ARG A 284 25.05 -62.13 -27.08
N SER A 285 24.25 -61.12 -26.71
CA SER A 285 22.78 -61.19 -26.62
C SER A 285 22.06 -61.32 -27.98
N MET A 286 22.80 -61.50 -29.08
CA MET A 286 22.27 -61.94 -30.38
C MET A 286 21.95 -63.44 -30.47
N LEU A 287 22.20 -64.26 -29.45
CA LEU A 287 21.86 -65.70 -29.50
C LEU A 287 21.29 -66.25 -28.17
N LYS A 288 19.96 -66.24 -28.10
CA LYS A 288 19.05 -67.32 -27.66
C LYS A 288 19.28 -68.05 -26.30
N ASN A 289 18.29 -67.87 -25.41
CA ASN A 289 17.59 -68.87 -24.56
C ASN A 289 17.18 -70.15 -25.36
N PRO A 290 16.67 -71.27 -24.78
CA PRO A 290 16.02 -71.45 -23.47
C PRO A 290 16.21 -72.82 -22.73
N ASP A 291 15.66 -72.86 -21.51
CA ASP A 291 14.82 -73.87 -20.82
C ASP A 291 15.15 -75.38 -20.76
N LYS A 292 15.02 -75.94 -19.54
CA LYS A 292 13.80 -76.66 -19.07
C LYS A 292 14.13 -77.56 -17.87
N ARG A 293 13.48 -77.33 -16.71
CA ARG A 293 13.20 -78.37 -15.69
C ARG A 293 11.86 -78.10 -15.01
N GLU A 294 10.78 -78.29 -15.77
CA GLU A 294 9.38 -78.36 -15.31
C GLU A 294 8.94 -79.78 -14.93
N LEU A 295 9.86 -80.66 -14.54
CA LEU A 295 9.50 -82.06 -14.20
C LEU A 295 9.51 -82.37 -12.69
N ILE A 296 9.81 -81.38 -11.84
CA ILE A 296 9.90 -81.56 -10.38
C ILE A 296 8.71 -80.91 -9.64
N SER A 297 7.97 -79.98 -10.25
CA SER A 297 6.84 -79.30 -9.59
C SER A 297 5.61 -80.19 -9.40
N ILE A 298 5.37 -81.13 -10.32
CA ILE A 298 4.10 -81.88 -10.35
C ILE A 298 3.99 -82.93 -9.21
N ASN A 299 5.12 -83.35 -8.62
CA ASN A 299 5.12 -84.39 -7.58
C ASN A 299 4.96 -83.84 -6.14
N ARG A 300 5.01 -82.51 -5.95
CA ARG A 300 4.80 -81.85 -4.65
C ARG A 300 3.33 -81.53 -4.39
N ASP A 301 2.55 -81.29 -5.43
CA ASP A 301 1.19 -80.76 -5.32
C ASP A 301 0.17 -81.80 -4.82
N VAL A 302 0.49 -83.10 -4.88
CA VAL A 302 -0.43 -84.19 -4.50
C VAL A 302 -0.41 -84.49 -2.99
N ILE A 303 0.69 -84.22 -2.29
CA ILE A 303 0.82 -84.49 -0.85
C ILE A 303 0.21 -83.33 -0.03
N GLU A 304 0.28 -82.10 -0.55
CA GLU A 304 -0.27 -80.92 0.12
C GLU A 304 -1.80 -80.88 0.17
N THR A 305 -2.50 -81.52 -0.77
CA THR A 305 -3.96 -81.42 -0.89
C THR A 305 -4.70 -82.22 0.19
N ASN A 306 -4.16 -83.35 0.65
CA ASN A 306 -4.78 -84.16 1.70
C ASN A 306 -4.64 -83.54 3.10
N HIS A 307 -3.53 -82.86 3.40
CA HIS A 307 -3.35 -82.17 4.68
C HIS A 307 -4.24 -80.91 4.79
N LYS A 308 -4.53 -80.25 3.65
CA LYS A 308 -5.42 -79.08 3.57
C LYS A 308 -6.87 -79.42 3.93
N LEU A 309 -7.30 -80.67 3.72
CA LEU A 309 -8.69 -81.09 3.92
C LEU A 309 -9.05 -81.35 5.39
N GLU A 310 -8.11 -81.88 6.19
CA GLU A 310 -8.30 -82.07 7.64
C GLU A 310 -8.27 -80.74 8.41
N LEU A 311 -7.38 -79.82 8.02
CA LEU A 311 -7.32 -78.44 8.55
C LEU A 311 -8.59 -77.64 8.25
N ALA A 312 -9.24 -77.86 7.11
CA ALA A 312 -10.48 -77.18 6.73
C ALA A 312 -11.66 -77.53 7.66
N ASN A 313 -11.74 -78.78 8.14
CA ASN A 313 -12.82 -79.23 9.02
C ASN A 313 -12.69 -78.67 10.46
N ALA A 314 -11.48 -78.56 10.99
CA ALA A 314 -11.24 -77.91 12.29
C ALA A 314 -11.53 -76.39 12.23
N ASN A 315 -11.20 -75.74 11.11
CA ASN A 315 -11.49 -74.33 10.87
C ASN A 315 -13.00 -74.06 10.77
N ALA A 316 -13.79 -74.96 10.18
CA ALA A 316 -15.24 -74.78 10.05
C ALA A 316 -15.97 -74.69 11.41
N GLN A 317 -15.51 -75.40 12.44
CA GLN A 317 -16.10 -75.33 13.78
C GLN A 317 -15.71 -74.04 14.52
N ARG A 318 -14.44 -73.63 14.40
CA ARG A 318 -13.95 -72.35 14.94
C ARG A 318 -14.71 -71.16 14.34
N LEU A 319 -14.98 -71.20 13.03
CA LEU A 319 -15.74 -70.17 12.32
C LEU A 319 -17.19 -70.04 12.81
N LYS A 320 -17.82 -71.12 13.29
CA LYS A 320 -19.17 -71.05 13.87
C LYS A 320 -19.22 -70.30 15.21
N ILE A 321 -18.24 -70.52 16.08
CA ILE A 321 -18.15 -69.80 17.37
C ILE A 321 -17.80 -68.33 17.12
N GLU A 322 -16.91 -68.07 16.16
CA GLU A 322 -16.54 -66.73 15.75
C GLU A 322 -17.73 -65.96 15.18
N LYS A 323 -18.60 -66.61 14.38
CA LYS A 323 -19.84 -66.03 13.87
C LYS A 323 -20.75 -65.52 15.00
N ILE A 324 -20.95 -66.31 16.05
CA ILE A 324 -21.81 -65.92 17.19
C ILE A 324 -21.20 -64.73 17.95
N ASN A 325 -19.89 -64.72 18.17
CA ASN A 325 -19.19 -63.59 18.79
C ASN A 325 -19.28 -62.32 17.94
N LEU A 326 -19.20 -62.44 16.61
CA LEU A 326 -19.36 -61.32 15.69
C LEU A 326 -20.79 -60.79 15.67
N GLU A 327 -21.80 -61.64 15.74
CA GLU A 327 -23.21 -61.24 15.85
C GLU A 327 -23.48 -60.45 17.14
N SER A 328 -22.93 -60.90 18.29
CA SER A 328 -23.06 -60.16 19.56
C SER A 328 -22.35 -58.80 19.51
N LYS A 329 -21.15 -58.73 18.93
CA LYS A 329 -20.44 -57.45 18.73
C LYS A 329 -21.18 -56.53 17.76
N ASN A 330 -21.86 -57.09 16.76
CA ASN A 330 -22.65 -56.31 15.81
C ASN A 330 -23.83 -55.60 16.50
N ILE A 331 -24.51 -56.27 17.44
CA ILE A 331 -25.59 -55.67 18.24
C ILE A 331 -25.05 -54.51 19.09
N GLU A 332 -23.90 -54.70 19.75
CA GLU A 332 -23.24 -53.64 20.53
C GLU A 332 -22.79 -52.46 19.65
N CYS A 333 -22.31 -52.74 18.44
CA CYS A 333 -22.01 -51.71 17.44
C CYS A 333 -23.25 -50.94 17.00
N ILE A 334 -24.39 -51.61 16.79
CA ILE A 334 -25.65 -50.97 16.41
C ILE A 334 -26.13 -50.01 17.52
N GLN A 335 -26.11 -50.42 18.79
CA GLN A 335 -26.46 -49.54 19.91
C GLN A 335 -25.52 -48.33 20.02
N ASN A 336 -24.21 -48.55 19.87
CA ASN A 336 -23.25 -47.45 19.85
C ASN A 336 -23.47 -46.49 18.67
N ILE A 337 -23.94 -46.99 17.52
CA ILE A 337 -24.30 -46.14 16.37
C ILE A 337 -25.51 -45.27 16.71
N GLU A 338 -26.55 -45.81 17.34
CA GLU A 338 -27.75 -45.06 17.73
C GLU A 338 -27.44 -43.96 18.77
N ASP A 339 -26.63 -44.28 19.78
CA ASP A 339 -26.15 -43.31 20.79
C ASP A 339 -25.28 -42.20 20.17
N MET A 340 -24.46 -42.55 19.18
CA MET A 340 -23.67 -41.56 18.43
C MET A 340 -24.54 -40.71 17.51
N GLN A 341 -25.60 -41.26 16.92
CA GLN A 341 -26.54 -40.52 16.09
C GLN A 341 -27.35 -39.51 16.89
N THR A 342 -27.82 -39.86 18.09
CA THR A 342 -28.52 -38.94 19.00
C THR A 342 -27.61 -37.83 19.52
N ARG A 343 -26.36 -38.15 19.86
CA ARG A 343 -25.33 -37.15 20.18
C ARG A 343 -25.00 -36.26 18.99
N LEU A 344 -24.91 -36.80 17.78
CA LEU A 344 -24.72 -36.01 16.56
C LEU A 344 -25.87 -35.04 16.33
N LYS A 345 -27.12 -35.50 16.51
CA LYS A 345 -28.31 -34.67 16.31
C LYS A 345 -28.35 -33.47 17.28
N THR A 346 -28.09 -33.72 18.56
CA THR A 346 -28.00 -32.66 19.59
C THR A 346 -26.82 -31.71 19.37
N LEU A 347 -25.68 -32.21 18.88
CA LEU A 347 -24.57 -31.37 18.46
C LEU A 347 -24.94 -30.54 17.22
N ASN A 348 -25.67 -31.11 16.26
CA ASN A 348 -26.11 -30.41 15.05
C ASN A 348 -27.06 -29.27 15.41
N GLU A 349 -28.08 -29.54 16.23
CA GLU A 349 -29.08 -28.54 16.67
C GLU A 349 -28.47 -27.39 17.48
N SER A 350 -27.33 -27.59 18.15
CA SER A 350 -26.69 -26.55 18.98
C SER A 350 -25.52 -25.84 18.28
N VAL A 351 -24.80 -26.50 17.38
CA VAL A 351 -23.60 -25.97 16.73
C VAL A 351 -23.95 -25.24 15.44
N PHE A 352 -24.94 -25.69 14.66
CA PHE A 352 -25.33 -25.02 13.40
C PHE A 352 -25.80 -23.59 13.59
N PRO A 353 -26.75 -23.30 14.50
CA PRO A 353 -27.21 -21.92 14.69
C PRO A 353 -26.07 -20.99 15.11
N ARG A 354 -25.12 -21.52 15.90
CA ARG A 354 -23.91 -20.78 16.29
C ARG A 354 -22.95 -20.56 15.12
N LEU A 355 -22.90 -21.49 14.17
CA LEU A 355 -22.08 -21.36 12.96
C LEU A 355 -22.67 -20.31 12.01
N GLU A 356 -23.99 -20.29 11.85
CA GLU A 356 -24.72 -19.27 11.08
C GLU A 356 -24.57 -17.88 11.71
N ASP A 357 -24.71 -17.78 13.04
CA ASP A 357 -24.47 -16.53 13.77
C ASP A 357 -23.01 -16.06 13.61
N LEU A 358 -22.04 -16.98 13.65
CA LEU A 358 -20.62 -16.66 13.43
C LEU A 358 -20.34 -16.21 11.99
N GLU A 359 -20.95 -16.84 11.00
CA GLU A 359 -20.84 -16.46 9.59
C GLU A 359 -21.42 -15.06 9.37
N ARG A 360 -22.60 -14.77 9.94
CA ARG A 360 -23.20 -13.43 9.87
C ARG A 360 -22.32 -12.38 10.53
N ILE A 361 -21.83 -12.64 11.74
CA ILE A 361 -20.91 -11.72 12.45
C ILE A 361 -19.63 -11.54 11.65
N GLN A 362 -19.11 -12.59 11.03
CA GLN A 362 -17.90 -12.52 10.22
C GLN A 362 -18.09 -11.68 8.95
N ASP A 363 -19.22 -11.83 8.27
CA ASP A 363 -19.58 -11.02 7.11
C ASP A 363 -19.78 -9.54 7.50
N GLU A 364 -20.44 -9.28 8.62
CA GLU A 364 -20.57 -7.94 9.19
C GLU A 364 -19.18 -7.33 9.46
N ILE A 365 -18.28 -8.07 10.12
CA ILE A 365 -16.90 -7.63 10.40
C ILE A 365 -16.12 -7.41 9.10
N MET A 366 -16.23 -8.29 8.12
CA MET A 366 -15.55 -8.16 6.83
C MET A 366 -16.04 -6.93 6.06
N ASN A 367 -17.34 -6.64 6.11
CA ASN A 367 -17.91 -5.46 5.48
C ASN A 367 -17.48 -4.17 6.18
N GLU A 368 -17.46 -4.15 7.52
CA GLU A 368 -16.92 -3.02 8.29
C GLU A 368 -15.41 -2.83 8.02
N LEU A 369 -14.64 -3.91 7.91
CA LEU A 369 -13.22 -3.85 7.54
C LEU A 369 -13.00 -3.27 6.15
N LYS A 370 -13.85 -3.62 5.17
CA LYS A 370 -13.82 -3.03 3.84
C LYS A 370 -14.09 -1.52 3.88
N LYS A 371 -15.06 -1.07 4.67
CA LYS A 371 -15.33 0.37 4.87
C LYS A 371 -14.12 1.07 5.50
N ILE A 372 -13.59 0.52 6.59
CA ILE A 372 -12.40 1.07 7.26
C ILE A 372 -11.20 1.13 6.31
N ARG A 373 -11.04 0.14 5.43
CA ARG A 373 -9.98 0.14 4.40
C ARG A 373 -10.18 1.23 3.35
N GLN A 374 -11.43 1.44 2.90
CA GLN A 374 -11.76 2.54 1.99
C GLN A 374 -11.48 3.90 2.63
N ASP A 375 -11.86 4.09 3.89
CA ASP A 375 -11.55 5.31 4.66
C ASP A 375 -10.03 5.48 4.85
N ALA A 376 -9.32 4.37 5.10
CA ALA A 376 -7.86 4.35 5.21
C ALA A 376 -7.15 4.75 3.92
N ASP A 377 -7.69 4.36 2.77
CA ASP A 377 -7.18 4.73 1.46
C ASP A 377 -7.48 6.20 1.11
N LEU A 378 -8.60 6.74 1.60
CA LEU A 378 -9.01 8.13 1.40
C LEU A 378 -8.18 9.12 2.24
N LEU A 379 -7.77 8.72 3.45
CA LEU A 379 -7.02 9.59 4.38
C LEU A 379 -5.74 10.19 3.78
N PRO A 380 -4.82 9.42 3.15
CA PRO A 380 -3.65 9.98 2.48
C PRO A 380 -4.00 11.01 1.40
N GLU A 381 -5.09 10.81 0.66
CA GLU A 381 -5.55 11.73 -0.37
C GLU A 381 -6.10 13.02 0.25
N MET A 382 -6.89 12.91 1.31
CA MET A 382 -7.38 14.07 2.09
C MET A 382 -6.22 14.88 2.67
N PHE A 383 -5.20 14.25 3.27
CA PHE A 383 -4.03 14.95 3.78
C PHE A 383 -3.25 15.65 2.66
N ARG A 384 -3.08 15.01 1.50
CA ARG A 384 -2.44 15.67 0.33
C ARG A 384 -3.24 16.88 -0.14
N ASN A 385 -4.57 16.78 -0.16
CA ASN A 385 -5.45 17.89 -0.53
C ASN A 385 -5.44 19.00 0.51
N GLU A 386 -5.40 18.69 1.80
CA GLU A 386 -5.25 19.67 2.88
C GLU A 386 -3.92 20.41 2.78
N VAL A 387 -2.82 19.70 2.52
CA VAL A 387 -1.51 20.32 2.29
C VAL A 387 -1.52 21.25 1.07
N LYS A 388 -2.15 20.83 -0.03
CA LYS A 388 -2.34 21.69 -1.21
C LYS A 388 -3.17 22.93 -0.85
N LEU A 389 -4.28 22.76 -0.15
CA LEU A 389 -5.15 23.86 0.27
C LEU A 389 -4.42 24.85 1.18
N LYS A 390 -3.66 24.36 2.18
CA LYS A 390 -2.83 25.20 3.06
C LYS A 390 -1.79 25.98 2.27
N LYS A 391 -1.21 25.38 1.21
CA LYS A 391 -0.29 26.08 0.31
C LYS A 391 -1.00 27.19 -0.45
N THR A 392 -2.16 26.92 -1.04
CA THR A 392 -2.98 27.92 -1.74
C THR A 392 -3.40 29.06 -0.82
N ILE A 393 -3.92 28.76 0.38
CA ILE A 393 -4.29 29.76 1.38
C ILE A 393 -3.09 30.63 1.77
N ARG A 394 -1.90 30.03 1.91
CA ARG A 394 -0.68 30.78 2.23
C ARG A 394 -0.27 31.71 1.08
N GLU A 395 -0.39 31.26 -0.17
CA GLU A 395 -0.13 32.07 -1.36
C GLU A 395 -1.15 33.22 -1.50
N GLU A 396 -2.44 32.96 -1.29
CA GLU A 396 -3.50 33.97 -1.29
C GLU A 396 -3.31 34.99 -0.18
N LYS A 397 -2.93 34.56 1.03
CA LYS A 397 -2.59 35.45 2.13
C LYS A 397 -1.42 36.37 1.77
N LEU A 398 -0.36 35.82 1.17
CA LEU A 398 0.80 36.60 0.71
C LEU A 398 0.40 37.64 -0.35
N GLN A 399 -0.42 37.25 -1.32
CA GLN A 399 -0.95 38.17 -2.33
C GLN A 399 -1.86 39.26 -1.73
N ALA A 400 -2.66 38.92 -0.72
CA ALA A 400 -3.50 39.88 -0.01
C ALA A 400 -2.64 40.87 0.81
N GLU A 401 -1.59 40.39 1.48
CA GLU A 401 -0.62 41.24 2.20
C GLU A 401 0.10 42.19 1.23
N GLU A 402 0.54 41.71 0.06
CA GLU A 402 1.15 42.58 -0.97
C GLU A 402 0.17 43.62 -1.52
N LYS A 403 -1.08 43.24 -1.82
CA LYS A 403 -2.13 44.17 -2.26
C LYS A 403 -2.44 45.20 -1.18
N MET A 404 -2.56 44.77 0.07
CA MET A 404 -2.78 45.65 1.22
C MET A 404 -1.64 46.65 1.35
N LYS A 405 -0.39 46.21 1.23
CA LYS A 405 0.78 47.10 1.27
C LYS A 405 0.73 48.17 0.17
N LYS A 406 0.41 47.79 -1.07
CA LYS A 406 0.25 48.74 -2.20
C LYS A 406 -0.87 49.75 -1.94
N VAL A 407 -2.03 49.31 -1.44
CA VAL A 407 -3.13 50.21 -1.09
C VAL A 407 -2.75 51.16 0.04
N PHE A 408 -1.94 50.72 1.02
CA PHE A 408 -1.42 51.60 2.06
C PHE A 408 -0.49 52.68 1.49
N GLU A 409 0.42 52.30 0.58
CA GLU A 409 1.31 53.23 -0.12
C GLU A 409 0.49 54.27 -0.91
N GLU A 410 -0.51 53.83 -1.70
CA GLU A 410 -1.42 54.72 -2.45
C GLU A 410 -2.25 55.64 -1.53
N LEU A 411 -2.72 55.12 -0.39
CA LEU A 411 -3.47 55.89 0.60
C LEU A 411 -2.60 56.95 1.28
N GLU A 412 -1.32 56.65 1.52
CA GLU A 412 -0.36 57.60 2.07
C GLU A 412 -0.02 58.71 1.06
N GLU A 413 0.16 58.37 -0.22
CA GLU A 413 0.30 59.34 -1.31
C GLU A 413 -0.95 60.25 -1.45
N ALA A 414 -2.15 59.67 -1.38
CA ALA A 414 -3.40 60.41 -1.43
C ALA A 414 -3.57 61.34 -0.23
N ARG A 415 -3.21 60.89 0.99
CA ARG A 415 -3.21 61.73 2.20
C ARG A 415 -2.25 62.90 2.07
N ASN A 416 -1.03 62.65 1.60
CA ASN A 416 -0.03 63.70 1.37
C ASN A 416 -0.52 64.70 0.31
N SER A 417 -1.14 64.23 -0.76
CA SER A 417 -1.73 65.07 -1.80
C SER A 417 -2.89 65.91 -1.27
N ARG A 418 -3.78 65.32 -0.46
CA ARG A 418 -4.87 66.04 0.21
C ARG A 418 -4.33 67.12 1.13
N HIS A 419 -3.29 66.82 1.92
CA HIS A 419 -2.68 67.80 2.81
C HIS A 419 -2.08 68.98 2.05
N LYS A 420 -1.39 68.74 0.92
CA LYS A 420 -0.91 69.80 0.02
C LYS A 420 -2.05 70.66 -0.53
N LEU A 421 -3.14 70.04 -0.97
CA LEU A 421 -4.32 70.75 -1.46
C LEU A 421 -5.00 71.57 -0.37
N GLU A 422 -5.04 71.07 0.86
CA GLU A 422 -5.59 71.79 2.02
C GLU A 422 -4.73 73.02 2.36
N GLN A 423 -3.40 72.89 2.37
CA GLN A 423 -2.49 74.02 2.51
C GLN A 423 -2.67 75.06 1.39
N GLU A 424 -2.85 74.62 0.13
CA GLU A 424 -3.13 75.52 -0.99
C GLU A 424 -4.49 76.22 -0.84
N ARG A 425 -5.53 75.50 -0.41
CA ARG A 425 -6.85 76.07 -0.13
C ARG A 425 -6.72 77.16 0.91
N ASP A 426 -6.08 76.88 2.05
CA ASP A 426 -5.92 77.84 3.15
C ASP A 426 -5.07 79.04 2.74
N ARG A 427 -4.09 78.85 1.86
CA ARG A 427 -3.33 79.95 1.25
C ARG A 427 -4.23 80.80 0.36
N LYS A 428 -5.02 80.19 -0.52
CA LYS A 428 -5.96 80.89 -1.42
C LYS A 428 -7.06 81.61 -0.66
N GLU A 429 -7.57 81.02 0.42
CA GLU A 429 -8.55 81.65 1.31
C GLU A 429 -7.97 82.87 2.02
N ARG A 430 -6.72 82.79 2.50
CA ARG A 430 -6.03 83.98 3.05
C ARG A 430 -5.87 85.09 2.00
N ILE A 431 -5.49 84.74 0.78
CA ILE A 431 -5.37 85.71 -0.32
C ILE A 431 -6.75 86.30 -0.68
N SER A 432 -7.81 85.49 -0.71
CA SER A 432 -9.16 85.99 -1.03
C SER A 432 -9.68 86.93 0.07
N LEU A 433 -9.45 86.62 1.35
CA LEU A 433 -9.77 87.51 2.46
C LEU A 433 -8.98 88.83 2.38
N GLN A 434 -7.70 88.78 2.04
CA GLN A 434 -6.90 89.99 1.79
C GLN A 434 -7.43 90.81 0.61
N ALA A 435 -7.82 90.14 -0.48
CA ALA A 435 -8.40 90.81 -1.65
C ALA A 435 -9.77 91.44 -1.32
N ILE A 436 -10.60 90.77 -0.52
CA ILE A 436 -11.88 91.33 -0.02
C ILE A 436 -11.62 92.55 0.87
N ALA A 437 -10.65 92.46 1.79
CA ALA A 437 -10.28 93.59 2.63
C ALA A 437 -9.77 94.79 1.81
N ALA A 438 -8.88 94.54 0.84
CA ALA A 438 -8.38 95.56 -0.09
C ALA A 438 -9.51 96.16 -0.93
N LYS A 439 -10.44 95.34 -1.42
CA LYS A 439 -11.63 95.81 -2.13
C LYS A 439 -12.48 96.72 -1.24
N ASN A 440 -12.76 96.32 0.00
CA ASN A 440 -13.55 97.13 0.93
C ASN A 440 -12.89 98.49 1.22
N ILE A 441 -11.54 98.51 1.33
CA ILE A 441 -10.76 99.75 1.47
C ILE A 441 -10.89 100.61 0.20
N LEU A 442 -10.76 100.01 -0.98
CA LEU A 442 -10.92 100.72 -2.25
C LEU A 442 -12.35 101.26 -2.44
N ASP A 443 -13.38 100.49 -2.07
CA ASP A 443 -14.77 100.91 -2.10
C ASP A 443 -15.00 102.09 -1.14
N GLN A 444 -14.34 102.09 0.03
CA GLN A 444 -14.36 103.23 0.94
C GLN A 444 -13.69 104.46 0.32
N TYR A 445 -12.49 104.32 -0.26
CA TYR A 445 -11.84 105.42 -0.97
C TYR A 445 -12.66 105.95 -2.15
N LEU A 446 -13.34 105.08 -2.89
CA LEU A 446 -14.26 105.47 -3.96
C LEU A 446 -15.45 106.26 -3.43
N LYS A 447 -16.04 105.84 -2.29
CA LYS A 447 -17.11 106.61 -1.64
C LYS A 447 -16.63 107.98 -1.18
N GLU A 448 -15.47 108.06 -0.55
CA GLU A 448 -14.86 109.32 -0.13
C GLU A 448 -14.54 110.24 -1.33
N ALA A 449 -14.00 109.69 -2.42
CA ALA A 449 -13.74 110.42 -3.64
C ALA A 449 -15.03 110.92 -4.30
N ASN A 450 -16.06 110.08 -4.39
CA ASN A 450 -17.37 110.47 -4.92
C ASN A 450 -18.02 111.56 -4.06
N GLN A 451 -17.92 111.48 -2.73
CA GLN A 451 -18.41 112.52 -1.83
C GLN A 451 -17.70 113.85 -2.08
N LYS A 452 -16.36 113.85 -2.17
CA LYS A 452 -15.57 115.06 -2.52
C LYS A 452 -15.95 115.62 -3.88
N LEU A 453 -16.23 114.76 -4.86
CA LEU A 453 -16.65 115.15 -6.19
C LEU A 453 -18.02 115.84 -6.16
N GLU A 454 -18.97 115.33 -5.37
CA GLU A 454 -20.26 116.01 -5.18
C GLU A 454 -20.14 117.33 -4.42
N ASP A 455 -19.27 117.42 -3.41
CA ASP A 455 -19.00 118.68 -2.73
C ASP A 455 -18.38 119.71 -3.70
N GLN A 456 -17.46 119.30 -4.57
CA GLN A 456 -16.92 120.16 -5.64
C GLN A 456 -17.98 120.59 -6.65
N LYS A 457 -18.88 119.69 -7.07
CA LYS A 457 -20.00 120.04 -7.94
C LYS A 457 -20.91 121.09 -7.33
N LYS A 458 -21.16 121.04 -6.02
CA LYS A 458 -21.91 122.10 -5.31
C LYS A 458 -21.19 123.43 -5.34
N ILE A 459 -19.88 123.45 -5.06
CA ILE A 459 -19.08 124.68 -5.12
C ILE A 459 -19.11 125.28 -6.55
N ILE A 460 -19.00 124.44 -7.58
CA ILE A 460 -19.10 124.88 -8.98
C ILE A 460 -20.48 125.44 -9.28
N SER A 461 -21.57 124.80 -8.80
CA SER A 461 -22.92 125.30 -9.05
C SER A 461 -23.15 126.66 -8.38
N GLU A 462 -22.67 126.86 -7.15
CA GLU A 462 -22.72 128.13 -6.43
C GLU A 462 -21.90 129.22 -7.14
N SER A 463 -20.69 128.88 -7.62
CA SER A 463 -19.84 129.78 -8.39
C SER A 463 -20.49 130.19 -9.72
N ASN A 464 -21.10 129.25 -10.43
CA ASN A 464 -21.85 129.55 -11.67
C ASN A 464 -23.03 130.49 -11.40
N LEU A 465 -23.75 130.28 -10.29
CA LEU A 465 -24.83 131.17 -9.85
C LEU A 465 -24.33 132.58 -9.54
N HIS A 466 -23.12 132.70 -9.00
CA HIS A 466 -22.45 133.98 -8.77
C HIS A 466 -22.00 134.66 -10.07
N ILE A 467 -21.46 133.90 -11.02
CA ILE A 467 -21.10 134.39 -12.36
C ILE A 467 -22.35 134.92 -13.08
N GLU A 468 -23.48 134.22 -13.00
CA GLU A 468 -24.73 134.67 -13.62
C GLU A 468 -25.21 136.01 -13.05
N LYS A 469 -25.09 136.21 -11.73
CA LYS A 469 -25.39 137.51 -11.09
C LYS A 469 -24.47 138.62 -11.61
N LEU A 470 -23.17 138.38 -11.63
CA LEU A 470 -22.20 139.36 -12.15
C LEU A 470 -22.43 139.68 -13.64
N SER A 471 -22.84 138.69 -14.44
CA SER A 471 -23.18 138.92 -15.85
C SER A 471 -24.39 139.85 -16.00
N LYS A 472 -25.40 139.73 -15.14
CA LYS A 472 -26.56 140.65 -15.10
C LYS A 472 -26.14 142.06 -14.67
N ASP A 473 -25.22 142.19 -13.72
CA ASP A 473 -24.69 143.48 -13.30
C ASP A 473 -23.90 144.16 -14.43
N VAL A 474 -23.08 143.40 -15.17
CA VAL A 474 -22.36 143.92 -16.36
C VAL A 474 -23.33 144.39 -17.44
N GLU A 475 -24.41 143.65 -17.72
CA GLU A 475 -25.46 144.09 -18.64
C GLU A 475 -26.14 145.38 -18.18
N HIS A 476 -26.45 145.50 -16.88
CA HIS A 476 -27.02 146.71 -16.29
C HIS A 476 -26.11 147.93 -16.47
N TYR A 477 -24.81 147.81 -16.15
CA TYR A 477 -23.84 148.89 -16.34
C TYR A 477 -23.64 149.26 -17.81
N LYS A 478 -23.69 148.26 -18.70
CA LYS A 478 -23.61 148.51 -20.15
C LYS A 478 -24.81 149.30 -20.66
N SER A 479 -26.01 149.04 -20.14
CA SER A 479 -27.22 149.82 -20.42
C SER A 479 -27.08 151.27 -19.95
N GLN A 480 -26.62 151.48 -18.70
CA GLN A 480 -26.39 152.83 -18.15
C GLN A 480 -25.36 153.61 -18.97
N TYR A 481 -24.29 152.96 -19.44
CA TYR A 481 -23.29 153.59 -20.29
C TYR A 481 -23.87 154.06 -21.63
N LEU A 482 -24.73 153.25 -22.26
CA LEU A 482 -25.40 153.62 -23.51
C LEU A 482 -26.33 154.83 -23.32
N GLU A 483 -27.10 154.87 -22.23
CA GLU A 483 -27.93 156.03 -21.87
C GLU A 483 -27.09 157.29 -21.68
N LEU A 484 -25.93 157.18 -21.01
CA LEU A 484 -25.02 158.30 -20.81
C LEU A 484 -24.42 158.82 -22.12
N GLN A 485 -24.09 157.90 -23.03
CA GLN A 485 -23.58 158.23 -24.36
C GLN A 485 -24.63 158.97 -25.21
N GLU A 486 -25.90 158.56 -25.10
CA GLU A 486 -27.03 159.23 -25.74
C GLU A 486 -27.24 160.64 -25.16
N HIS A 487 -27.17 160.79 -23.83
CA HIS A 487 -27.18 162.10 -23.17
C HIS A 487 -26.04 163.02 -23.63
N MET A 488 -24.81 162.49 -23.75
CA MET A 488 -23.67 163.24 -24.28
C MET A 488 -23.89 163.67 -25.74
N TYR A 489 -24.49 162.82 -26.57
CA TYR A 489 -24.80 163.14 -27.96
C TYR A 489 -25.81 164.30 -28.06
N VAL A 490 -26.87 164.28 -27.25
CA VAL A 490 -27.88 165.36 -27.16
C VAL A 490 -27.24 166.68 -26.72
N LEU A 491 -26.37 166.64 -25.70
CA LEU A 491 -25.67 167.83 -25.21
C LEU A 491 -24.73 168.42 -26.26
N ASN A 492 -23.96 167.59 -26.97
CA ASN A 492 -23.07 168.06 -28.04
C ASN A 492 -23.83 168.71 -29.21
N ASN A 493 -24.98 168.13 -29.61
CA ASN A 493 -25.83 168.76 -30.62
C ASN A 493 -26.32 170.14 -30.16
N ARG A 494 -26.68 170.28 -28.88
CA ARG A 494 -27.08 171.57 -28.30
C ARG A 494 -25.94 172.59 -28.26
N ILE A 495 -24.71 172.15 -27.98
CA ILE A 495 -23.52 173.02 -28.02
C ILE A 495 -23.29 173.53 -29.45
N ASN A 496 -23.34 172.65 -30.45
CA ASN A 496 -23.18 173.04 -31.85
C ASN A 496 -24.25 174.06 -32.28
N GLU A 497 -25.50 173.87 -31.86
CA GLU A 497 -26.60 174.81 -32.09
C GLU A 497 -26.31 176.21 -31.50
N LEU A 498 -25.76 176.25 -30.28
CA LEU A 498 -25.36 177.50 -29.62
C LEU A 498 -24.14 178.16 -30.28
N GLU A 499 -23.21 177.37 -30.80
CA GLU A 499 -22.06 177.88 -31.57
C GLU A 499 -22.48 178.52 -32.89
N ASP A 500 -23.45 177.91 -33.60
CA ASP A 500 -24.02 178.48 -34.83
C ASP A 500 -24.77 179.80 -34.55
N GLN A 501 -25.55 179.86 -33.46
CA GLN A 501 -26.21 181.09 -33.01
C GLN A 501 -25.20 182.21 -32.69
N LYS A 502 -24.10 181.87 -32.01
CA LYS A 502 -23.01 182.81 -31.71
C LYS A 502 -22.36 183.34 -33.00
N LYS A 503 -22.15 182.49 -34.00
CA LYS A 503 -21.56 182.85 -35.29
C LYS A 503 -22.44 183.84 -36.06
N ALA A 504 -23.76 183.59 -36.09
CA ALA A 504 -24.73 184.49 -36.70
C ALA A 504 -24.76 185.89 -36.06
N LEU A 505 -24.64 185.99 -34.74
CA LEU A 505 -24.58 187.27 -34.01
C LEU A 505 -23.29 188.05 -34.28
N ILE A 506 -22.15 187.36 -34.40
CA ILE A 506 -20.86 187.99 -34.74
C ILE A 506 -20.89 188.56 -36.16
N ASP A 507 -21.51 187.85 -37.11
CA ASP A 507 -21.62 188.33 -38.50
C ASP A 507 -22.58 189.53 -38.62
N GLN A 508 -23.65 189.58 -37.81
CA GLN A 508 -24.52 190.76 -37.70
C GLN A 508 -23.77 191.99 -37.13
N LEU A 509 -22.91 191.80 -36.13
CA LEU A 509 -22.10 192.88 -35.55
C LEU A 509 -21.04 193.43 -36.52
N LYS A 510 -20.46 192.57 -37.36
CA LYS A 510 -19.48 192.99 -38.38
C LYS A 510 -20.09 193.83 -39.49
N ALA A 511 -21.35 193.58 -39.87
CA ALA A 511 -22.03 194.33 -40.93
C ALA A 511 -22.32 195.79 -40.56
N ILE A 512 -22.55 196.09 -39.28
CA ILE A 512 -22.92 197.44 -38.80
C ILE A 512 -21.69 198.36 -38.70
N GLY A 513 -20.48 197.81 -38.58
CA GLY A 513 -19.26 198.60 -38.37
C GLY A 513 -18.68 199.32 -39.59
N VAL A 514 -19.12 199.03 -40.81
CA VAL A 514 -18.40 199.44 -42.04
C VAL A 514 -18.92 200.76 -42.66
N GLN A 515 -19.97 201.39 -42.12
CA GLN A 515 -20.43 202.72 -42.56
C GLN A 515 -20.48 203.77 -41.41
N SER A 516 -19.40 204.57 -41.33
CA SER A 516 -19.35 205.99 -40.86
C SER A 516 -19.19 206.36 -39.36
N LYS A 517 -17.92 206.63 -39.01
CA LYS A 517 -17.35 207.54 -37.97
C LYS A 517 -17.79 207.40 -36.49
N ALA A 518 -16.96 206.71 -35.70
CA ALA A 518 -16.50 207.19 -34.39
C ALA A 518 -15.22 206.44 -33.94
N HIS A 519 -14.30 207.17 -33.32
CA HIS A 519 -13.09 206.68 -32.65
C HIS A 519 -13.39 205.58 -31.63
N TYR A 520 -12.40 204.75 -31.25
CA TYR A 520 -11.97 204.55 -29.86
C TYR A 520 -10.75 203.62 -29.78
N VAL A 521 -9.77 204.02 -28.97
CA VAL A 521 -8.59 203.24 -28.57
C VAL A 521 -8.92 202.59 -27.25
N HIS A 522 -8.70 201.27 -27.11
CA HIS A 522 -8.71 200.62 -25.80
C HIS A 522 -7.47 199.74 -25.55
N ARG A 523 -6.78 200.11 -24.46
CA ARG A 523 -5.69 199.43 -23.74
C ARG A 523 -6.01 197.97 -23.43
N ARG A 524 -5.01 197.09 -23.60
CA ARG A 524 -4.98 195.73 -23.05
C ARG A 524 -4.34 195.72 -21.66
N LEU A 525 -4.94 194.95 -20.77
CA LEU A 525 -4.39 194.46 -19.50
C LEU A 525 -4.48 192.93 -19.50
N ASP A 526 -3.54 192.33 -18.78
CA ASP A 526 -3.25 190.91 -18.60
C ASP A 526 -4.38 190.08 -17.95
N LYS A 527 -4.28 188.74 -18.06
CA LYS A 527 -4.00 187.83 -16.91
C LYS A 527 -4.11 186.34 -17.29
N ASN A 528 -3.14 185.58 -16.75
CA ASN A 528 -3.03 184.15 -16.39
C ASN A 528 -3.36 183.07 -17.41
#